data_AF-A0A813HDZ3-F1
#
_entry.id   AF-A0A813HDZ3-F1
#
_cell.length_a   1.000
_cell.length_b   1.000
_cell.length_c   1.000
_cell.angle_alpha   90.00
_cell.angle_beta   90.00
_cell.angle_gamma   90.00
#
_symmetry.space_group_name_H-M   'P 1'
#
loop_
_entity.id
_entity.type
_entity.pdbx_description
1 polymer ?
#
loop_
_entity_poly.entity_id
_entity_poly.type
_entity_poly.pdbx_seq_one_letter_code
_entity_poly.pdbx_strand_id
1 'polypeptide(L)'
;MRGASRAFRPLARPLAPAVPTFLVWAANRGEQKPHLKPISCEQHTSKLQATTLPAADPLSRQHLVAAEPCKDVVEVDPTLSSWSSSRGRVLEAVKQNWEALKDAPAEHHADREIVLEAARQHWEAVKYAEGKLRADREIMMEAVSQHWEAMKYASEDLKRDPEIVLRAVQKNGLALQFAGEELRRNRSLVLVAVQQKGEALEFADEGLRRDRELVLEAVRQNNNALAFAADSLQHDAELLAEAGWQAGW
;
A
#
# COMPACT_ATOMS: atom_id res chain seq x y z
N MET A 1 83.63 0.64 -21.43
CA MET A 1 82.97 1.95 -21.68
C MET A 1 81.60 1.86 -21.05
N ARG A 2 81.44 2.33 -19.80
CA ARG A 2 81.02 3.70 -19.39
C ARG A 2 79.54 3.98 -19.64
N GLY A 3 78.80 4.14 -18.53
CA GLY A 3 77.71 5.11 -18.35
C GLY A 3 76.36 4.75 -19.00
N ALA A 4 75.22 5.17 -18.49
CA ALA A 4 74.94 5.99 -17.33
C ALA A 4 73.44 5.86 -16.99
N SER A 5 73.15 5.93 -15.70
CA SER A 5 71.86 6.30 -15.13
C SER A 5 71.32 7.61 -15.74
N ARG A 6 70.00 7.77 -15.82
CA ARG A 6 69.30 8.90 -15.18
C ARG A 6 67.77 8.76 -15.23
N ALA A 7 67.20 9.07 -14.06
CA ALA A 7 65.79 9.24 -13.76
C ALA A 7 65.15 10.40 -14.53
N PHE A 8 63.81 10.43 -14.61
CA PHE A 8 62.97 11.55 -14.18
C PHE A 8 61.47 11.14 -14.23
N ARG A 9 60.77 11.36 -13.11
CA ARG A 9 59.29 11.45 -12.96
C ARG A 9 58.76 12.75 -13.64
N PRO A 10 57.46 13.17 -13.61
CA PRO A 10 56.19 12.50 -13.22
C PRO A 10 54.97 12.81 -14.16
N LEU A 11 53.81 12.21 -13.82
CA LEU A 11 52.43 12.73 -13.86
C LEU A 11 51.86 13.36 -15.17
N ALA A 12 50.84 12.71 -15.72
CA ALA A 12 49.76 13.38 -16.45
C ALA A 12 48.41 12.72 -16.09
N ARG A 13 47.55 13.52 -15.45
CA ARG A 13 46.11 13.29 -15.26
C ARG A 13 45.38 13.33 -16.61
N PRO A 14 44.20 12.71 -16.70
CA PRO A 14 43.10 13.34 -17.43
C PRO A 14 41.94 13.75 -16.52
N LEU A 15 41.28 14.80 -17.00
CA LEU A 15 40.18 15.58 -16.46
C LEU A 15 38.91 14.77 -16.17
N ALA A 16 38.18 15.22 -15.14
CA ALA A 16 36.80 14.88 -14.82
C ALA A 16 35.79 15.38 -15.89
N PRO A 17 34.53 14.95 -15.78
CA PRO A 17 33.45 15.93 -15.77
C PRO A 17 32.65 15.92 -14.46
N ALA A 18 32.06 17.09 -14.22
CA ALA A 18 31.45 17.56 -12.99
C ALA A 18 30.16 16.84 -12.60
N VAL A 19 30.00 16.60 -11.30
CA VAL A 19 28.72 16.34 -10.63
C VAL A 19 28.54 17.43 -9.57
N PRO A 20 27.45 18.20 -9.56
CA PRO A 20 27.28 19.25 -8.59
C PRO A 20 26.88 18.69 -7.22
N THR A 21 27.68 19.10 -6.25
CA THR A 21 27.51 19.13 -4.81
C THR A 21 26.08 19.47 -4.37
N PHE A 22 25.52 18.71 -3.44
CA PHE A 22 24.89 19.31 -2.26
C PHE A 22 25.09 18.41 -1.03
N LEU A 23 25.76 19.00 -0.04
CA LEU A 23 25.98 18.52 1.31
C LEU A 23 24.66 18.20 2.02
N VAL A 24 24.62 17.17 2.87
CA VAL A 24 24.25 17.34 4.29
C VAL A 24 24.99 16.29 5.14
N TRP A 25 25.60 16.81 6.20
CA TRP A 25 26.41 16.15 7.22
C TRP A 25 25.53 15.70 8.40
N ALA A 26 26.06 14.69 9.09
CA ALA A 26 25.72 14.15 10.40
C ALA A 26 24.94 15.03 11.41
N ALA A 27 24.14 14.38 12.27
CA ALA A 27 24.42 14.24 13.71
C ALA A 27 23.15 14.22 14.59
N ASN A 28 23.07 13.16 15.42
CA ASN A 28 22.80 13.16 16.85
C ASN A 28 21.42 13.59 17.43
N ARG A 29 20.89 12.66 18.24
CA ARG A 29 19.99 12.76 19.40
C ARG A 29 19.27 14.07 19.71
N GLY A 30 17.99 13.91 20.08
CA GLY A 30 17.45 14.53 21.29
C GLY A 30 16.46 15.67 21.07
N GLU A 31 15.21 15.36 21.43
CA GLU A 31 14.22 16.27 22.00
C GLU A 31 13.50 17.36 21.15
N GLN A 32 12.23 17.50 21.54
CA GLN A 32 11.35 18.67 21.50
C GLN A 32 10.63 19.03 20.18
N LYS A 33 9.30 18.87 20.27
CA LYS A 33 8.28 19.41 19.37
C LYS A 33 8.46 20.93 19.21
N PRO A 34 8.40 21.50 18.00
CA PRO A 34 8.34 22.94 17.85
C PRO A 34 6.90 23.44 18.12
N HIS A 35 6.78 24.20 19.21
CA HIS A 35 5.72 25.18 19.41
C HIS A 35 5.79 26.24 18.30
N LEU A 36 4.75 26.35 17.48
CA LEU A 36 4.47 27.56 16.70
C LEU A 36 3.39 28.36 17.43
N LYS A 37 3.78 29.56 17.86
CA LYS A 37 2.97 30.54 18.59
C LYS A 37 1.93 31.19 17.67
N PRO A 38 0.77 31.64 18.21
CA PRO A 38 -0.25 32.31 17.45
C PRO A 38 0.18 33.71 17.00
N ILE A 39 -0.19 34.07 15.78
CA ILE A 39 -0.06 35.41 15.20
C ILE A 39 -1.04 36.33 15.94
N SER A 40 -0.51 37.36 16.59
CA SER A 40 -1.27 38.47 17.17
C SER A 40 -1.96 39.26 16.06
N CYS A 41 -3.27 39.47 16.19
CA CYS A 41 -4.00 40.46 15.42
C CYS A 41 -4.44 41.57 16.39
N GLU A 42 -3.57 42.55 16.57
CA GLU A 42 -3.88 43.79 17.27
C GLU A 42 -4.44 44.83 16.31
N GLN A 43 -5.55 45.43 16.75
CA GLN A 43 -5.92 46.82 16.56
C GLN A 43 -6.30 47.30 15.15
N HIS A 44 -7.61 47.33 14.90
CA HIS A 44 -8.25 48.51 14.30
C HIS A 44 -9.63 48.73 14.95
N THR A 45 -9.67 49.62 15.95
CA THR A 45 -10.91 50.22 16.44
C THR A 45 -11.29 51.39 15.53
N SER A 46 -12.19 51.14 14.59
CA SER A 46 -12.84 52.20 13.82
C SER A 46 -14.16 52.56 14.48
N LYS A 47 -14.20 53.79 14.99
CA LYS A 47 -15.34 54.52 15.54
C LYS A 47 -16.62 54.30 14.73
N LEU A 48 -17.69 53.85 15.38
CA LEU A 48 -19.05 54.24 15.02
C LEU A 48 -19.77 54.72 16.27
N GLN A 49 -20.30 55.94 16.15
CA GLN A 49 -20.87 56.75 17.19
C GLN A 49 -22.22 56.17 17.65
N ALA A 50 -22.39 56.09 18.97
CA ALA A 50 -23.69 55.85 19.58
C ALA A 50 -24.59 57.06 19.37
N THR A 51 -25.65 56.87 18.60
CA THR A 51 -26.86 57.70 18.67
C THR A 51 -28.02 56.71 18.60
N THR A 52 -28.80 56.57 19.67
CA THR A 52 -30.25 56.86 19.74
C THR A 52 -30.77 56.52 21.15
N LEU A 53 -31.73 57.35 21.56
CA LEU A 53 -32.50 57.50 22.81
C LEU A 53 -33.36 56.25 23.22
N PRO A 54 -34.12 56.31 24.34
CA PRO A 54 -34.13 55.27 25.38
C PRO A 54 -35.35 54.32 25.38
N ALA A 55 -35.19 53.26 26.18
CA ALA A 55 -36.15 52.50 26.99
C ALA A 55 -37.63 52.42 26.56
N ALA A 56 -38.09 51.21 26.23
CA ALA A 56 -39.43 50.72 26.53
C ALA A 56 -39.46 49.17 26.61
N ASP A 57 -39.65 48.69 27.84
CA ASP A 57 -40.56 47.59 28.28
C ASP A 57 -40.48 46.15 27.68
N PRO A 58 -41.05 45.13 28.37
CA PRO A 58 -40.37 43.89 28.70
C PRO A 58 -41.02 42.69 27.98
N LEU A 59 -40.65 41.47 28.36
CA LEU A 59 -41.12 40.15 27.88
C LEU A 59 -40.20 39.51 26.83
N SER A 60 -39.16 38.84 27.32
CA SER A 60 -39.12 37.36 27.33
C SER A 60 -37.74 36.91 27.81
N ARG A 61 -37.64 36.70 29.12
CA ARG A 61 -36.70 35.71 29.66
C ARG A 61 -37.09 34.38 29.03
N GLN A 62 -36.13 33.67 28.42
CA GLN A 62 -35.87 32.28 28.76
C GLN A 62 -34.54 31.81 28.12
N HIS A 63 -33.64 31.39 29.02
CA HIS A 63 -32.57 30.40 28.84
C HIS A 63 -31.45 30.68 27.83
N LEU A 64 -30.43 31.40 28.31
CA LEU A 64 -29.03 31.11 27.96
C LEU A 64 -28.66 29.75 28.56
N VAL A 65 -28.62 28.71 27.73
CA VAL A 65 -27.91 27.45 28.06
C VAL A 65 -26.52 27.55 27.45
N ALA A 66 -25.54 27.16 28.26
CA ALA A 66 -24.12 27.19 27.98
C ALA A 66 -23.76 26.57 26.62
N ALA A 67 -22.88 27.26 25.89
CA ALA A 67 -22.13 26.67 24.80
C ALA A 67 -21.08 25.72 25.40
N GLU A 68 -21.27 24.41 25.18
CA GLU A 68 -20.21 23.42 25.25
C GLU A 68 -19.70 23.11 23.83
N PRO A 69 -18.42 22.70 23.67
CA PRO A 69 -17.72 22.77 22.40
C PRO A 69 -18.13 21.61 21.50
N CYS A 70 -18.79 21.92 20.38
CA CYS A 70 -19.03 20.92 19.34
C CYS A 70 -17.71 20.57 18.67
N LYS A 71 -17.27 19.32 18.88
CA LYS A 71 -16.46 18.57 17.93
C LYS A 71 -17.08 18.75 16.55
N ASP A 72 -16.29 19.18 15.57
CA ASP A 72 -16.63 19.13 14.15
C ASP A 72 -16.72 17.66 13.70
N VAL A 73 -17.79 16.98 14.12
CA VAL A 73 -18.32 15.83 13.41
C VAL A 73 -19.22 16.44 12.36
N VAL A 74 -18.88 16.28 11.09
CA VAL A 74 -19.78 16.61 9.98
C VAL A 74 -21.02 15.73 10.17
N GLU A 75 -22.08 16.29 10.76
CA GLU A 75 -23.39 15.65 10.80
C GLU A 75 -23.91 15.60 9.36
N VAL A 76 -23.79 14.42 8.76
CA VAL A 76 -24.34 14.16 7.42
C VAL A 76 -25.83 13.92 7.60
N ASP A 77 -26.64 14.90 7.20
CA ASP A 77 -28.11 14.86 7.27
C ASP A 77 -28.67 13.64 6.49
N PRO A 78 -29.35 12.70 7.16
CA PRO A 78 -29.77 11.43 6.57
C PRO A 78 -31.01 11.52 5.65
N THR A 79 -31.49 12.71 5.29
CA THR A 79 -32.74 12.86 4.52
C THR A 79 -32.60 13.08 3.00
N LEU A 80 -31.40 13.02 2.41
CA LEU A 80 -31.22 13.22 0.97
C LEU A 80 -31.05 11.90 0.19
N SER A 81 -32.19 11.36 -0.26
CA SER A 81 -32.31 10.39 -1.36
C SER A 81 -31.60 10.80 -2.68
N SER A 82 -31.00 12.00 -2.75
CA SER A 82 -30.22 12.52 -3.88
C SER A 82 -28.71 12.62 -3.63
N TRP A 83 -28.22 12.21 -2.44
CA TRP A 83 -26.80 12.29 -2.09
C TRP A 83 -25.93 11.36 -2.93
N SER A 84 -26.48 10.19 -3.29
CA SER A 84 -25.85 9.16 -4.09
C SER A 84 -25.48 9.61 -5.51
N SER A 85 -26.20 10.56 -6.13
CA SER A 85 -26.00 10.91 -7.54
C SER A 85 -24.95 12.00 -7.80
N SER A 86 -24.45 12.67 -6.75
CA SER A 86 -23.53 13.79 -6.92
C SER A 86 -22.07 13.32 -6.84
N ARG A 87 -21.44 13.09 -8.00
CA ARG A 87 -20.02 12.71 -8.14
C ARG A 87 -19.09 13.45 -7.15
N GLY A 88 -19.20 14.78 -7.07
CA GLY A 88 -18.34 15.59 -6.22
C GLY A 88 -18.49 15.32 -4.72
N ARG A 89 -19.70 15.00 -4.25
CA ARG A 89 -19.93 14.65 -2.84
C ARG A 89 -19.37 13.28 -2.51
N VAL A 90 -19.55 12.31 -3.42
CA VAL A 90 -19.00 10.96 -3.27
C VAL A 90 -17.47 11.02 -3.26
N LEU A 91 -16.85 11.83 -4.11
CA LEU A 91 -15.40 12.01 -4.09
C LEU A 91 -14.89 12.60 -2.76
N GLU A 92 -15.53 13.65 -2.25
CA GLU A 92 -15.15 14.23 -0.95
C GLU A 92 -15.38 13.25 0.21
N ALA A 93 -16.48 12.49 0.18
CA ALA A 93 -16.73 11.44 1.17
C ALA A 93 -15.67 10.34 1.10
N VAL A 94 -15.32 9.87 -0.10
CA VAL A 94 -14.29 8.86 -0.32
C VAL A 94 -12.94 9.34 0.17
N LYS A 95 -12.56 10.61 -0.06
CA LYS A 95 -11.30 11.18 0.46
C LYS A 95 -11.19 11.12 1.99
N GLN A 96 -12.32 11.16 2.71
CA GLN A 96 -12.33 11.03 4.17
C GLN A 96 -12.43 9.57 4.62
N ASN A 97 -13.23 8.77 3.91
CA ASN A 97 -13.44 7.36 4.20
C ASN A 97 -13.75 6.57 2.92
N TRP A 98 -12.86 5.65 2.56
CA TRP A 98 -13.04 4.74 1.43
C TRP A 98 -14.35 3.94 1.46
N GLU A 99 -14.90 3.65 2.65
CA GLU A 99 -16.16 2.89 2.79
C GLU A 99 -17.35 3.61 2.16
N ALA A 100 -17.26 4.94 1.96
CA ALA A 100 -18.30 5.69 1.24
C ALA A 100 -18.53 5.14 -0.19
N LEU A 101 -17.54 4.48 -0.79
CA LEU A 101 -17.68 3.81 -2.09
C LEU A 101 -18.69 2.65 -2.06
N LYS A 102 -18.83 1.95 -0.92
CA LYS A 102 -19.74 0.80 -0.76
C LYS A 102 -21.20 1.21 -0.94
N ASP A 103 -21.57 2.36 -0.39
CA ASP A 103 -22.94 2.89 -0.41
C ASP A 103 -23.20 3.78 -1.63
N ALA A 104 -22.16 4.09 -2.40
CA ALA A 104 -22.29 4.83 -3.64
C ALA A 104 -23.01 4.00 -4.71
N PRO A 105 -23.83 4.63 -5.58
CA PRO A 105 -24.48 3.96 -6.69
C PRO A 105 -23.44 3.46 -7.70
N ALA A 106 -23.83 2.45 -8.46
CA ALA A 106 -22.95 1.74 -9.40
C ALA A 106 -22.27 2.66 -10.44
N GLU A 107 -22.87 3.82 -10.75
CA GLU A 107 -22.26 4.83 -11.63
C GLU A 107 -20.89 5.31 -11.12
N HIS A 108 -20.71 5.40 -9.79
CA HIS A 108 -19.46 5.83 -9.18
C HIS A 108 -18.46 4.69 -8.98
N HIS A 109 -18.93 3.43 -9.07
CA HIS A 109 -18.03 2.26 -9.14
C HIS A 109 -17.29 2.19 -10.47
N ALA A 110 -17.77 2.90 -11.49
CA ALA A 110 -17.11 3.06 -12.80
C ALA A 110 -16.22 4.32 -12.86
N ASP A 111 -16.26 5.19 -11.84
CA ASP A 111 -15.46 6.41 -11.82
C ASP A 111 -14.03 6.10 -11.35
N ARG A 112 -13.09 6.22 -12.28
CA ARG A 112 -11.68 5.92 -12.02
C ARG A 112 -11.10 6.74 -10.87
N GLU A 113 -11.43 8.02 -10.78
CA GLU A 113 -10.85 8.91 -9.77
C GLU A 113 -11.34 8.52 -8.38
N ILE A 114 -12.65 8.31 -8.23
CA ILE A 114 -13.26 7.89 -6.96
C ILE A 114 -12.69 6.54 -6.52
N VAL A 115 -12.62 5.56 -7.43
CA VAL A 115 -12.08 4.23 -7.11
C VAL A 115 -10.60 4.29 -6.77
N LEU A 116 -9.79 5.08 -7.49
CA LEU A 116 -8.36 5.20 -7.20
C LEU A 116 -8.11 5.83 -5.82
N GLU A 117 -8.83 6.89 -5.47
CA GLU A 117 -8.73 7.51 -4.15
C GLU A 117 -9.16 6.57 -3.02
N ALA A 118 -10.21 5.76 -3.24
CA ALA A 118 -10.61 4.72 -2.30
C ALA A 118 -9.55 3.61 -2.19
N ALA A 119 -9.00 3.16 -3.33
CA ALA A 119 -8.00 2.10 -3.40
C ALA A 119 -6.69 2.51 -2.71
N ARG A 120 -6.31 3.79 -2.73
CA ARG A 120 -5.14 4.33 -2.00
C ARG A 120 -5.28 4.23 -0.48
N GLN A 121 -6.51 4.29 0.04
CA GLN A 121 -6.77 4.21 1.47
C GLN A 121 -6.91 2.78 1.96
N HIS A 122 -7.60 1.93 1.18
CA HIS A 122 -7.82 0.55 1.56
C HIS A 122 -7.97 -0.36 0.34
N TRP A 123 -7.27 -1.49 0.36
CA TRP A 123 -7.27 -2.49 -0.72
C TRP A 123 -8.66 -3.08 -1.01
N GLU A 124 -9.55 -3.18 -0.01
CA GLU A 124 -10.90 -3.76 -0.20
C GLU A 124 -11.79 -2.86 -1.08
N ALA A 125 -11.45 -1.59 -1.29
CA ALA A 125 -12.20 -0.70 -2.18
C ALA A 125 -12.33 -1.27 -3.61
N VAL A 126 -11.32 -2.01 -4.08
CA VAL A 126 -11.29 -2.63 -5.43
C VAL A 126 -12.41 -3.66 -5.62
N LYS A 127 -12.94 -4.23 -4.53
CA LYS A 127 -14.10 -5.14 -4.54
C LYS A 127 -15.35 -4.48 -5.14
N TYR A 128 -15.53 -3.17 -4.93
CA TYR A 128 -16.70 -2.43 -5.39
C TYR A 128 -16.49 -1.83 -6.78
N ALA A 129 -15.25 -1.69 -7.24
CA ALA A 129 -14.94 -1.17 -8.57
C ALA A 129 -15.60 -2.00 -9.69
N GLU A 130 -15.99 -1.35 -10.78
CA GLU A 130 -16.46 -2.01 -11.99
C GLU A 130 -15.35 -2.89 -12.60
N GLY A 131 -15.71 -3.98 -13.28
CA GLY A 131 -14.74 -4.93 -13.85
C GLY A 131 -13.67 -4.29 -14.74
N LYS A 132 -14.00 -3.21 -15.47
CA LYS A 132 -13.02 -2.44 -16.27
C LYS A 132 -11.95 -1.78 -15.40
N LEU A 133 -12.31 -1.24 -14.24
CA LEU A 133 -11.36 -0.63 -13.31
C LEU A 133 -10.57 -1.67 -12.51
N ARG A 134 -11.09 -2.87 -12.32
CA ARG A 134 -10.31 -4.01 -11.80
C ARG A 134 -9.27 -4.55 -12.80
N ALA A 135 -9.34 -4.11 -14.05
CA ALA A 135 -8.30 -4.29 -15.06
C ALA A 135 -7.35 -3.08 -15.15
N ASP A 136 -7.60 -1.99 -14.42
CA ASP A 136 -6.68 -0.86 -14.36
C ASP A 136 -5.47 -1.24 -13.52
N ARG A 137 -4.30 -1.15 -14.16
CA ARG A 137 -3.02 -1.54 -13.58
C ARG A 137 -2.65 -0.68 -12.37
N GLU A 138 -2.92 0.62 -12.40
CA GLU A 138 -2.55 1.55 -11.32
C GLU A 138 -3.39 1.27 -10.07
N ILE A 139 -4.72 1.17 -10.23
CA ILE A 139 -5.64 0.85 -9.14
C ILE A 139 -5.25 -0.47 -8.49
N MET A 140 -4.96 -1.49 -9.30
CA MET A 140 -4.60 -2.81 -8.80
C MET A 140 -3.23 -2.80 -8.10
N MET A 141 -2.25 -2.05 -8.62
CA MET A 141 -0.93 -1.93 -8.01
C MET A 141 -1.00 -1.28 -6.62
N GLU A 142 -1.79 -0.22 -6.46
CA GLU A 142 -2.03 0.45 -5.17
C GLU A 142 -2.64 -0.53 -4.16
N ALA A 143 -3.67 -1.27 -4.55
CA ALA A 143 -4.34 -2.23 -3.67
C ALA A 143 -3.45 -3.43 -3.30
N VAL A 144 -2.72 -4.00 -4.26
CA VAL A 144 -1.76 -5.11 -4.02
C VAL A 144 -0.62 -4.67 -3.12
N SER A 145 -0.18 -3.41 -3.23
CA SER A 145 0.90 -2.89 -2.38
C SER A 145 0.53 -2.89 -0.89
N GLN A 146 -0.76 -2.76 -0.58
CA GLN A 146 -1.32 -2.81 0.76
C GLN A 146 -1.58 -4.24 1.21
N HIS A 147 -2.30 -5.04 0.40
CA HIS A 147 -2.66 -6.41 0.77
C HIS A 147 -2.71 -7.35 -0.44
N TRP A 148 -2.17 -8.56 -0.26
CA TRP A 148 -2.06 -9.58 -1.30
C TRP A 148 -3.43 -10.13 -1.76
N GLU A 149 -4.44 -10.17 -0.87
CA GLU A 149 -5.79 -10.65 -1.22
C GLU A 149 -6.52 -9.77 -2.24
N ALA A 150 -6.03 -8.55 -2.48
CA ALA A 150 -6.55 -7.69 -3.54
C ALA A 150 -6.51 -8.40 -4.91
N MET A 151 -5.55 -9.31 -5.12
CA MET A 151 -5.43 -10.14 -6.33
C MET A 151 -6.67 -10.98 -6.64
N LYS A 152 -7.50 -11.29 -5.64
CA LYS A 152 -8.77 -12.00 -5.83
C LYS A 152 -9.72 -11.25 -6.78
N TYR A 153 -9.67 -9.92 -6.76
CA TYR A 153 -10.56 -9.06 -7.54
C TYR A 153 -9.94 -8.60 -8.87
N ALA A 154 -8.63 -8.80 -9.06
CA ALA A 154 -7.94 -8.45 -10.29
C ALA A 154 -8.57 -9.16 -11.50
N SER A 155 -8.55 -8.48 -12.65
CA SER A 155 -8.91 -9.12 -13.93
C SER A 155 -7.94 -10.27 -14.28
N GLU A 156 -8.39 -11.20 -15.12
CA GLU A 156 -7.55 -12.32 -15.59
C GLU A 156 -6.29 -11.85 -16.33
N ASP A 157 -6.35 -10.70 -17.00
CA ASP A 157 -5.19 -10.11 -17.68
C ASP A 157 -4.13 -9.65 -16.66
N LEU A 158 -4.54 -8.99 -15.58
CA LEU A 158 -3.62 -8.56 -14.52
C LEU A 158 -3.09 -9.73 -13.68
N LYS A 159 -3.84 -10.82 -13.55
CA LYS A 159 -3.36 -12.07 -12.94
C LYS A 159 -2.25 -12.76 -13.76
N ARG A 160 -2.11 -12.38 -15.03
CA ARG A 160 -1.01 -12.82 -15.91
C ARG A 160 0.13 -11.80 -15.98
N ASP A 161 -0.01 -10.63 -15.36
CA ASP A 161 1.06 -9.65 -15.25
C ASP A 161 2.07 -10.12 -14.18
N PRO A 162 3.33 -10.44 -14.59
CA PRO A 162 4.33 -10.93 -13.66
C PRO A 162 4.70 -9.91 -12.58
N GLU A 163 4.63 -8.60 -12.86
CA GLU A 163 5.05 -7.57 -11.92
C GLU A 163 4.04 -7.42 -10.77
N ILE A 164 2.75 -7.42 -11.09
CA ILE A 164 1.68 -7.35 -10.10
C ILE A 164 1.70 -8.61 -9.24
N VAL A 165 1.75 -9.79 -9.85
CA VAL A 165 1.77 -11.06 -9.13
C VAL A 165 3.00 -11.17 -8.25
N LEU A 166 4.18 -10.79 -8.75
CA LEU A 166 5.41 -10.81 -7.94
C LEU A 166 5.27 -9.93 -6.69
N ARG A 167 4.68 -8.74 -6.83
CA ARG A 167 4.46 -7.84 -5.68
C ARG A 167 3.49 -8.44 -4.66
N ALA A 168 2.44 -9.14 -5.11
CA ALA A 168 1.54 -9.87 -4.22
C ALA A 168 2.23 -11.05 -3.53
N VAL A 169 3.02 -11.83 -4.26
CA VAL A 169 3.78 -12.98 -3.76
C VAL A 169 4.82 -12.55 -2.72
N GLN A 170 5.50 -11.42 -2.94
CA GLN A 170 6.44 -10.85 -1.97
C GLN A 170 5.78 -10.49 -0.63
N LYS A 171 4.47 -10.20 -0.62
CA LYS A 171 3.71 -9.96 0.60
C LYS A 171 3.26 -11.26 1.26
N ASN A 172 2.87 -12.25 0.46
CA ASN A 172 2.43 -13.56 0.94
C ASN A 172 2.57 -14.60 -0.18
N GLY A 173 3.35 -15.66 0.07
CA GLY A 173 3.58 -16.74 -0.91
C GLY A 173 2.30 -17.39 -1.44
N LEU A 174 1.23 -17.45 -0.64
CA LEU A 174 -0.08 -18.01 -1.05
C LEU A 174 -0.77 -17.17 -2.14
N ALA A 175 -0.32 -15.94 -2.39
CA ALA A 175 -0.83 -15.12 -3.50
C ALA A 175 -0.62 -15.78 -4.87
N LEU A 176 0.32 -16.74 -4.97
CA LEU A 176 0.55 -17.54 -6.17
C LEU A 176 -0.72 -18.26 -6.66
N GLN A 177 -1.68 -18.57 -5.78
CA GLN A 177 -2.96 -19.18 -6.15
C GLN A 177 -3.78 -18.35 -7.15
N PHE A 178 -3.59 -17.02 -7.15
CA PHE A 178 -4.29 -16.11 -8.03
C PHE A 178 -3.54 -15.86 -9.35
N ALA A 179 -2.32 -16.35 -9.48
CA ALA A 179 -1.52 -16.16 -10.67
C ALA A 179 -2.08 -16.99 -11.84
N GLY A 180 -1.98 -16.44 -13.05
CA GLY A 180 -2.27 -17.19 -14.27
C GLY A 180 -1.40 -18.44 -14.40
N GLU A 181 -1.90 -19.46 -15.12
CA GLU A 181 -1.23 -20.76 -15.29
C GLU A 181 0.24 -20.64 -15.74
N GLU A 182 0.53 -19.76 -16.69
CA GLU A 182 1.89 -19.53 -17.20
C GLU A 182 2.85 -19.00 -16.11
N LEU A 183 2.35 -18.18 -15.17
CA LEU A 183 3.15 -17.69 -14.06
C LEU A 183 3.34 -18.75 -12.98
N ARG A 184 2.38 -19.66 -12.79
CA ARG A 184 2.51 -20.81 -11.87
C ARG A 184 3.49 -21.87 -12.39
N ARG A 185 3.84 -21.82 -13.69
CA ARG A 185 4.95 -22.57 -14.31
C ARG A 185 6.30 -21.87 -14.22
N ASN A 186 6.33 -20.59 -13.85
CA ASN A 186 7.56 -19.84 -13.77
C ASN A 186 8.31 -20.19 -12.48
N ARG A 187 9.34 -21.03 -12.61
CA ARG A 187 10.18 -21.48 -11.50
C ARG A 187 10.69 -20.33 -10.62
N SER A 188 11.12 -19.22 -11.22
CA SER A 188 11.66 -18.09 -10.46
C SER A 188 10.60 -17.43 -9.57
N LEU A 189 9.37 -17.28 -10.09
CA LEU A 189 8.26 -16.73 -9.31
C LEU A 189 7.82 -17.69 -8.20
N VAL A 190 7.70 -18.98 -8.52
CA VAL A 190 7.32 -20.01 -7.55
C VAL A 190 8.37 -20.14 -6.44
N LEU A 191 9.65 -20.05 -6.76
CA LEU A 191 10.72 -20.07 -5.76
C LEU A 191 10.57 -18.92 -4.75
N VAL A 192 10.27 -17.70 -5.22
CA VAL A 192 10.00 -16.55 -4.33
C VAL A 192 8.77 -16.81 -3.45
N ALA A 193 7.73 -17.44 -4.01
CA ALA A 193 6.54 -17.80 -3.25
C ALA A 193 6.82 -18.84 -2.16
N VAL A 194 7.56 -19.89 -2.51
CA VAL A 194 7.98 -20.97 -1.62
C VAL A 194 8.87 -20.46 -0.49
N GLN A 195 9.82 -19.57 -0.80
CA GLN A 195 10.67 -18.93 0.20
C GLN A 195 9.89 -18.07 1.20
N GLN A 196 8.74 -17.50 0.79
CA GLN A 196 7.84 -16.79 1.70
C GLN A 196 6.98 -17.75 2.51
N LYS A 197 6.41 -18.77 1.87
CA LYS A 197 5.61 -19.82 2.49
C LYS A 197 5.78 -21.13 1.73
N GLY A 198 6.31 -22.16 2.39
CA GLY A 198 6.51 -23.47 1.78
C GLY A 198 5.23 -24.07 1.18
N GLU A 199 4.07 -23.80 1.79
CA GLU A 199 2.74 -24.23 1.32
C GLU A 199 2.38 -23.66 -0.07
N ALA A 200 3.02 -22.58 -0.52
CA ALA A 200 2.80 -22.02 -1.85
C ALA A 200 3.12 -23.02 -2.98
N LEU A 201 3.91 -24.06 -2.69
CA LEU A 201 4.17 -25.18 -3.59
C LEU A 201 2.88 -25.85 -4.09
N GLU A 202 1.81 -25.85 -3.29
CA GLU A 202 0.49 -26.39 -3.69
C GLU A 202 -0.03 -25.79 -5.00
N PHE A 203 0.21 -24.49 -5.19
CA PHE A 203 -0.31 -23.76 -6.35
C PHE A 203 0.61 -23.81 -7.56
N ALA A 204 1.83 -24.32 -7.41
CA ALA A 204 2.77 -24.47 -8.51
C ALA A 204 2.27 -25.50 -9.54
N ASP A 205 2.72 -25.34 -10.79
CA ASP A 205 2.47 -26.33 -11.82
C ASP A 205 3.00 -27.72 -11.41
N GLU A 206 2.33 -28.79 -11.86
CA GLU A 206 2.72 -30.17 -11.57
C GLU A 206 4.18 -30.49 -11.89
N GLY A 207 4.71 -29.91 -12.97
CA GLY A 207 6.12 -30.07 -13.34
C GLY A 207 7.07 -29.52 -12.27
N LEU A 208 6.71 -28.39 -11.66
CA LEU A 208 7.51 -27.78 -10.58
C LEU A 208 7.33 -28.49 -9.24
N ARG A 209 6.17 -29.12 -8.99
CA ARG A 209 5.97 -29.97 -7.80
C ARG A 209 6.77 -31.29 -7.86
N ARG A 210 7.34 -31.60 -9.02
CA ARG A 210 8.33 -32.68 -9.25
C ARG A 210 9.78 -32.18 -9.23
N ASP A 211 10.01 -30.87 -9.17
CA ASP A 211 11.36 -30.32 -9.04
C ASP A 211 11.85 -30.54 -7.61
N ARG A 212 12.75 -31.51 -7.47
CA ARG A 212 13.31 -31.90 -6.18
C ARG A 212 13.96 -30.74 -5.43
N GLU A 213 14.66 -29.84 -6.12
CA GLU A 213 15.32 -28.70 -5.48
C GLU A 213 14.29 -27.72 -4.92
N LEU A 214 13.21 -27.48 -5.68
CA LEU A 214 12.14 -26.58 -5.27
C LEU A 214 11.35 -27.16 -4.09
N VAL A 215 11.07 -28.47 -4.12
CA VAL A 215 10.40 -29.19 -3.03
C VAL A 215 11.26 -29.17 -1.77
N LEU A 216 12.57 -29.40 -1.89
CA LEU A 216 13.48 -29.32 -0.74
C LEU A 216 13.45 -27.94 -0.08
N GLU A 217 13.45 -26.87 -0.88
CA GLU A 217 13.33 -25.50 -0.34
C GLU A 217 11.98 -25.28 0.34
N ALA A 218 10.90 -25.84 -0.21
CA ALA A 218 9.58 -25.77 0.41
C ALA A 218 9.52 -26.49 1.76
N VAL A 219 10.12 -27.67 1.84
CA VAL A 219 10.22 -28.47 3.08
C VAL A 219 11.01 -27.73 4.15
N ARG A 220 12.13 -27.10 3.78
CA ARG A 220 12.93 -26.29 4.71
C ARG A 220 12.15 -25.12 5.31
N GLN A 221 11.23 -24.54 4.55
CA GLN A 221 10.36 -23.46 5.03
C GLN A 221 9.18 -24.00 5.86
N ASN A 222 8.57 -25.10 5.43
CA ASN A 222 7.49 -25.76 6.14
C ASN A 222 7.48 -27.26 5.79
N ASN A 223 7.71 -28.12 6.77
CA ASN A 223 7.74 -29.58 6.56
C ASN A 223 6.42 -30.11 5.97
N ASN A 224 5.29 -29.46 6.28
CA ASN A 224 3.98 -29.83 5.72
C ASN A 224 3.91 -29.60 4.20
N ALA A 225 4.83 -28.80 3.63
CA ALA A 225 4.90 -28.58 2.19
C ALA A 225 5.24 -29.86 1.40
N LEU A 226 5.86 -30.85 2.05
CA LEU A 226 6.13 -32.15 1.43
C LEU A 226 4.85 -32.82 0.92
N ALA A 227 3.72 -32.62 1.62
CA ALA A 227 2.42 -33.18 1.23
C ALA A 227 1.92 -32.65 -0.13
N PHE A 228 2.41 -31.50 -0.59
CA PHE A 228 2.04 -30.91 -1.87
C PHE A 228 2.96 -31.31 -3.03
N ALA A 229 4.12 -31.90 -2.73
CA ALA A 229 5.02 -32.45 -3.73
C ALA A 229 4.36 -33.59 -4.49
N ALA A 230 4.91 -33.97 -5.65
CA ALA A 230 4.46 -35.16 -6.34
C ALA A 230 4.64 -36.43 -5.50
N ASP A 231 3.74 -37.41 -5.65
CA ASP A 231 3.74 -38.67 -4.87
C ASP A 231 5.09 -39.39 -4.85
N SER A 232 5.85 -39.31 -5.96
CA SER A 232 7.19 -39.88 -6.09
C SER A 232 8.22 -39.24 -5.14
N LEU A 233 8.04 -37.96 -4.80
CA LEU A 233 8.92 -37.20 -3.91
C LEU A 233 8.44 -37.19 -2.46
N GLN A 234 7.14 -37.40 -2.20
CA GLN A 234 6.59 -37.48 -0.84
C GLN A 234 7.24 -38.61 -0.01
N HIS A 235 7.71 -39.67 -0.67
CA HIS A 235 8.35 -40.83 -0.04
C HIS A 235 9.88 -40.82 -0.20
N ASP A 236 10.48 -39.73 -0.70
CA ASP A 236 11.92 -39.62 -0.86
C ASP A 236 12.60 -39.57 0.51
N ALA A 237 13.54 -40.47 0.75
CA ALA A 237 14.18 -40.63 2.06
C ALA A 237 14.96 -39.39 2.49
N GLU A 238 15.52 -38.61 1.56
CA GLU A 238 16.27 -37.39 1.87
C GLU A 238 15.31 -36.25 2.24
N LEU A 239 14.21 -36.10 1.49
CA LEU A 239 13.16 -35.10 1.81
C LEU A 239 12.46 -35.42 3.13
N LEU A 240 12.19 -36.70 3.39
CA LEU A 240 11.62 -37.17 4.66
C LEU A 240 12.58 -36.97 5.83
N ALA A 241 13.89 -37.17 5.62
CA ALA A 241 14.89 -36.83 6.61
C ALA A 241 14.82 -35.33 6.93
N GLU A 242 14.97 -34.45 5.93
CA GLU A 242 14.94 -33.00 6.15
C GLU A 242 13.64 -32.55 6.87
N ALA A 243 12.48 -33.07 6.45
CA ALA A 243 11.18 -32.78 7.08
C ALA A 243 11.06 -33.32 8.51
N GLY A 244 11.63 -34.49 8.79
CA GLY A 244 11.60 -35.16 10.09
C GLY A 244 12.62 -34.61 11.09
N TRP A 245 13.70 -33.97 10.62
CA TRP A 245 14.74 -33.41 11.49
C TRP A 245 14.25 -32.27 12.39
N GLN A 246 13.17 -31.56 12.05
CA GLN A 246 12.59 -30.54 12.95
C GLN A 246 11.54 -31.09 13.93
N ALA A 247 11.12 -32.36 13.78
CA ALA A 247 10.25 -33.03 14.73
C ALA A 247 11.08 -33.75 15.81
N GLY A 248 11.94 -32.99 16.50
CA GLY A 248 12.59 -33.44 17.73
C GLY A 248 11.58 -33.44 18.88
N TRP A 249 11.33 -34.61 19.45
CA TRP A 249 10.56 -34.82 20.69
C TRP A 249 11.29 -34.25 21.91
#